data_AF-A0A936Q659-F1
#
_entry.id   AF-A0A936Q659-F1
#
_cell.length_a   1.000
_cell.length_b   1.000
_cell.length_c   1.000
_cell.angle_alpha   90.00
_cell.angle_beta   90.00
_cell.angle_gamma   90.00
#
_symmetry.space_group_name_H-M   'P 1'
#
loop_
_entity.id
_entity.type
_entity.pdbx_description
1 polymer ?
#
loop_
_entity_poly.entity_id
_entity_poly.type
_entity_poly.pdbx_seq_one_letter_code
_entity_poly.pdbx_strand_id
1 'polypeptide(L)'
;MREPVRGVSRSAILAVLLAPLLFAPSPTVQAADASVPLVDPRLGPLVQRTVERAVERFQSPTCSMLLTDFTDLRTGESLAATLLASGRTASGFLGSLRFVDADHMVQCRRRPAYAWIPVGGDVVFVCTSRFTTLVKKNEWLAGNILVHETLHSLGLGENPPSSEAITEMVGRRCGR
;
A
#
# COMPACT_ATOMS: atom_id res chain seq x y z
N MET A 1 -18.69 81.92 -7.04
CA MET A 1 -19.72 82.40 -8.00
C MET A 1 -19.67 81.52 -9.23
N ARG A 2 -20.84 80.95 -9.59
CA ARG A 2 -21.28 80.51 -10.92
C ARG A 2 -20.49 79.40 -11.66
N GLU A 3 -21.03 78.18 -11.56
CA GLU A 3 -21.36 77.33 -12.73
C GLU A 3 -22.16 78.14 -13.78
N PRO A 4 -22.20 77.82 -15.12
CA PRO A 4 -22.70 76.50 -15.58
C PRO A 4 -22.44 76.02 -17.05
N VAL A 5 -22.99 74.82 -17.34
CA VAL A 5 -23.58 74.21 -18.58
C VAL A 5 -22.73 73.55 -19.69
N ARG A 6 -22.82 72.19 -19.68
CA ARG A 6 -23.17 71.18 -20.72
C ARG A 6 -23.00 71.44 -22.23
N GLY A 7 -22.45 70.43 -22.92
CA GLY A 7 -22.70 70.11 -24.33
C GLY A 7 -22.56 68.61 -24.61
N VAL A 8 -23.65 67.97 -25.04
CA VAL A 8 -23.81 66.54 -25.36
C VAL A 8 -23.28 66.23 -26.77
N SER A 9 -22.67 65.07 -26.99
CA SER A 9 -22.84 64.37 -28.27
C SER A 9 -22.74 62.85 -28.16
N ARG A 10 -23.71 62.23 -28.82
CA ARG A 10 -24.06 60.81 -28.87
C ARG A 10 -23.11 60.09 -29.81
N SER A 11 -22.72 58.86 -29.48
CA SER A 11 -22.25 57.90 -30.48
C SER A 11 -22.67 56.48 -30.08
N ALA A 12 -23.03 55.73 -31.10
CA ALA A 12 -24.03 54.67 -31.09
C ALA A 12 -23.57 53.38 -30.42
N ILE A 13 -24.52 52.73 -29.74
CA ILE A 13 -24.42 51.37 -29.23
C ILE A 13 -24.61 50.41 -30.42
N LEU A 14 -23.54 49.72 -30.83
CA LEU A 14 -23.65 48.55 -31.70
C LEU A 14 -23.86 47.32 -30.80
N ALA A 15 -25.08 46.81 -30.78
CA ALA A 15 -25.42 45.56 -30.09
C ALA A 15 -24.97 44.37 -30.95
N VAL A 16 -23.89 43.69 -30.54
CA VAL A 16 -23.51 42.39 -31.08
C VAL A 16 -24.24 41.32 -30.26
N LEU A 17 -25.19 40.63 -30.90
CA LEU A 17 -25.87 39.45 -30.36
C LEU A 17 -24.87 38.30 -30.25
N LEU A 18 -24.32 38.06 -29.05
CA LEU A 18 -23.61 36.82 -28.72
C LEU A 18 -24.66 35.74 -28.40
N ALA A 19 -24.81 34.76 -29.29
CA ALA A 19 -25.58 33.55 -29.03
C ALA A 19 -24.91 32.72 -27.92
N PRO A 20 -25.63 32.24 -26.90
CA PRO A 20 -25.07 31.31 -25.93
C PRO A 20 -24.98 29.94 -26.59
N LEU A 21 -23.76 29.49 -26.88
CA LEU A 21 -23.47 28.08 -27.14
C LEU A 21 -23.82 27.32 -25.85
N LEU A 22 -24.93 26.58 -25.88
CA LEU A 22 -25.30 25.62 -24.85
C LEU A 22 -24.25 24.50 -24.84
N PHE A 23 -23.21 24.67 -24.01
CA PHE A 23 -22.30 23.60 -23.65
C PHE A 23 -23.06 22.61 -22.77
N ALA A 24 -23.65 21.59 -23.37
CA ALA A 24 -24.13 20.44 -22.62
C ALA A 24 -22.89 19.75 -22.01
N PRO A 25 -22.76 19.64 -20.67
CA PRO A 25 -21.71 18.82 -20.09
C PRO A 25 -21.93 17.39 -20.56
N SER A 26 -20.96 16.84 -21.29
CA SER A 26 -20.97 15.41 -21.59
C SER A 26 -20.94 14.66 -20.25
N PRO A 27 -21.76 13.62 -20.05
CA PRO A 27 -21.62 12.78 -18.88
C PRO A 27 -20.21 12.19 -18.91
N THR A 28 -19.37 12.59 -17.96
CA THR A 28 -18.13 11.88 -17.67
C THR A 28 -18.54 10.47 -17.28
N VAL A 29 -18.40 9.52 -18.20
CA VAL A 29 -18.37 8.10 -17.89
C VAL A 29 -17.18 7.94 -16.97
N GLN A 30 -17.45 7.93 -15.67
CA GLN A 30 -16.48 7.54 -14.66
C GLN A 30 -16.19 6.08 -14.97
N ALA A 31 -15.10 5.82 -15.68
CA ALA A 31 -14.57 4.47 -15.81
C ALA A 31 -14.43 3.97 -14.38
N ALA A 32 -15.28 3.01 -14.00
CA ALA A 32 -15.09 2.28 -12.77
C ALA A 32 -13.70 1.67 -12.92
N ASP A 33 -12.72 2.27 -12.25
CA ASP A 33 -11.37 1.76 -12.20
C ASP A 33 -11.50 0.42 -11.48
N ALA A 34 -11.62 -0.64 -12.27
CA ALA A 34 -11.68 -2.02 -11.81
C ALA A 34 -10.27 -2.39 -11.33
N SER A 35 -9.83 -1.68 -10.29
CA SER A 35 -8.61 -1.90 -9.56
C SER A 35 -8.63 -3.35 -9.11
N VAL A 36 -7.62 -4.10 -9.56
CA VAL A 36 -7.42 -5.48 -9.13
C VAL A 36 -7.32 -5.44 -7.60
N PRO A 37 -8.12 -6.24 -6.87
CA PRO A 37 -8.05 -6.26 -5.41
C PRO A 37 -6.62 -6.55 -4.95
N LEU A 38 -6.15 -5.78 -3.98
CA LEU A 38 -4.82 -5.99 -3.39
C LEU A 38 -4.74 -7.35 -2.69
N VAL A 39 -5.83 -7.83 -2.12
CA VAL A 39 -5.92 -9.19 -1.58
C VAL A 39 -6.84 -10.01 -2.47
N ASP A 40 -6.30 -11.10 -3.02
CA ASP A 40 -7.04 -12.04 -3.84
C ASP A 40 -8.26 -12.59 -3.06
N PRO A 41 -9.50 -12.44 -3.58
CA PRO A 41 -10.70 -12.92 -2.91
C PRO A 41 -10.67 -14.42 -2.54
N ARG A 42 -9.88 -15.24 -3.24
CA ARG A 42 -9.70 -16.68 -2.97
C ARG A 42 -9.02 -16.95 -1.62
N LEU A 43 -8.25 -15.99 -1.10
CA LEU A 43 -7.64 -16.07 0.23
C LEU A 43 -8.68 -16.04 1.35
N GLY A 44 -9.87 -15.52 1.05
CA GLY A 44 -11.00 -15.46 1.97
C GLY A 44 -10.85 -14.39 3.06
N PRO A 45 -11.92 -14.17 3.85
CA PRO A 45 -12.02 -13.03 4.75
C PRO A 45 -11.12 -13.12 5.98
N LEU A 46 -10.62 -14.31 6.33
CA LEU A 46 -9.66 -14.47 7.43
C LEU A 46 -8.31 -13.83 7.07
N VAL A 47 -7.79 -14.12 5.88
CA VAL A 47 -6.51 -13.57 5.42
C VAL A 47 -6.61 -12.06 5.23
N GLN A 48 -7.71 -11.57 4.62
CA GLN A 48 -7.99 -10.14 4.49
C GLN A 48 -7.87 -9.40 5.83
N ARG A 49 -8.56 -9.88 6.87
CA ARG A 49 -8.48 -9.26 8.20
C ARG A 49 -7.09 -9.34 8.83
N THR A 50 -6.35 -10.42 8.58
CA THR A 50 -4.97 -10.52 9.06
C THR A 50 -4.06 -9.50 8.36
N VAL A 51 -4.26 -9.22 7.07
CA VAL A 51 -3.55 -8.14 6.35
C VAL A 51 -3.87 -6.79 6.98
N GLU A 52 -5.14 -6.47 7.17
CA GLU A 52 -5.58 -5.21 7.81
C GLU A 52 -4.95 -5.02 9.19
N ARG A 53 -4.97 -6.06 10.03
CA ARG A 53 -4.34 -6.04 11.36
C ARG A 53 -2.82 -5.89 11.30
N ALA A 54 -2.16 -6.47 10.30
CA ALA A 54 -0.73 -6.29 10.09
C ALA A 54 -0.41 -4.85 9.68
N VAL A 55 -1.23 -4.23 8.81
CA VAL A 55 -1.13 -2.80 8.44
C VAL A 55 -1.24 -1.92 9.68
N GLU A 56 -2.28 -2.12 10.50
CA GLU A 56 -2.52 -1.36 11.73
C GLU A 56 -1.35 -1.50 12.70
N ARG A 57 -0.87 -2.72 12.91
CA ARG A 57 0.28 -2.99 13.79
C ARG A 57 1.54 -2.29 13.31
N PHE A 58 1.78 -2.28 12.00
CA PHE A 58 3.00 -1.68 11.44
C PHE A 58 2.98 -0.15 11.47
N GLN A 59 1.83 0.46 11.76
CA GLN A 59 1.72 1.89 12.06
C GLN A 59 2.29 2.25 13.44
N SER A 60 2.39 1.29 14.37
CA SER A 60 2.90 1.56 15.71
C SER A 60 4.38 2.00 15.68
N PRO A 61 4.80 2.96 16.53
CA PRO A 61 6.19 3.41 16.58
C PRO A 61 7.18 2.26 16.86
N THR A 62 6.84 1.36 17.80
CA THR A 62 7.73 0.24 18.15
C THR A 62 7.89 -0.76 17.00
N CYS A 63 6.83 -1.05 16.25
CA CYS A 63 6.91 -1.96 15.11
C CYS A 63 7.63 -1.30 13.92
N SER A 64 7.37 -0.02 13.63
CA SER A 64 8.06 0.68 12.53
C SER A 64 9.56 0.90 12.78
N MET A 65 10.01 0.96 14.04
CA MET A 65 11.44 0.95 14.38
C MET A 65 12.18 -0.30 13.89
N LEU A 66 11.48 -1.40 13.61
CA LEU A 66 12.07 -2.59 12.98
C LEU A 66 12.82 -2.26 11.68
N LEU A 67 12.39 -1.23 10.95
CA LEU A 67 13.00 -0.80 9.69
C LEU A 67 14.41 -0.22 9.85
N THR A 68 14.80 0.20 11.05
CA THR A 68 16.16 0.67 11.34
C THR A 68 17.10 -0.47 11.74
N ASP A 69 16.55 -1.64 12.10
CA ASP A 69 17.33 -2.80 12.54
C ASP A 69 17.91 -3.61 11.36
N PHE A 70 17.47 -3.31 10.14
CA PHE A 70 17.80 -4.05 8.93
C PHE A 70 18.23 -3.13 7.79
N THR A 71 18.97 -3.72 6.85
CA THR A 71 19.56 -3.06 5.70
C THR A 71 19.01 -3.66 4.41
N ASP A 72 18.74 -2.83 3.41
CA ASP A 72 18.44 -3.26 2.04
C ASP A 72 19.72 -3.84 1.42
N LEU A 73 19.66 -5.11 1.01
CA LEU A 73 20.79 -5.84 0.43
C LEU A 73 21.34 -5.17 -0.84
N ARG A 74 20.52 -4.41 -1.55
CA ARG A 74 20.87 -3.81 -2.85
C ARG A 74 21.63 -2.50 -2.68
N THR A 75 21.25 -1.70 -1.69
CA THR A 75 21.78 -0.33 -1.50
C THR A 75 22.77 -0.23 -0.35
N GLY A 76 22.69 -1.13 0.64
CA GLY A 76 23.44 -1.02 1.89
C GLY A 76 22.86 0.00 2.87
N GLU A 77 21.73 0.63 2.54
CA GLU A 77 21.02 1.58 3.41
C GLU A 77 20.02 0.87 4.32
N SER A 78 19.64 1.50 5.43
CA SER A 78 18.55 0.96 6.27
C SER A 78 17.25 0.78 5.48
N LEU A 79 16.42 -0.20 5.86
CA LEU A 79 15.08 -0.34 5.25
C LEU A 79 14.22 0.92 5.50
N ALA A 80 14.46 1.64 6.60
CA ALA A 80 13.83 2.92 6.88
C ALA A 80 14.19 3.99 5.83
N ALA A 81 15.46 4.08 5.44
CA ALA A 81 15.91 4.99 4.38
C ALA A 81 15.32 4.60 3.01
N THR A 82 15.27 3.30 2.71
CA THR A 82 14.65 2.77 1.49
C THR A 82 13.16 3.12 1.42
N LEU A 83 12.44 2.94 2.52
CA LEU A 83 11.03 3.31 2.61
C LEU A 83 10.83 4.82 2.47
N LEU A 84 11.66 5.63 3.13
CA LEU A 84 11.60 7.09 3.04
C LEU A 84 11.80 7.58 1.60
N ALA A 85 12.74 6.98 0.85
CA ALA A 85 12.98 7.29 -0.56
C ALA A 85 11.77 6.99 -1.45
N SER A 86 10.91 6.03 -1.07
CA SER A 86 9.65 5.76 -1.77
C SER A 86 8.53 6.78 -1.45
N GLY A 87 8.71 7.61 -0.43
CA GLY A 87 7.70 8.58 0.03
C GLY A 87 6.52 7.95 0.78
N ARG A 88 6.68 6.73 1.31
CA ARG A 88 5.59 5.94 1.89
C ARG A 88 5.80 5.73 3.39
N THR A 89 4.70 5.55 4.12
CA THR A 89 4.76 5.09 5.52
C THR A 89 4.89 3.57 5.57
N ALA A 90 5.27 3.00 6.72
CA ALA A 90 5.45 1.56 6.86
C ALA A 90 4.12 0.79 6.65
N SER A 91 3.05 1.24 7.32
CA SER A 91 1.70 0.71 7.15
C SER A 91 1.18 0.95 5.73
N GLY A 92 1.42 2.13 5.17
CA GLY A 92 1.05 2.46 3.81
C GLY A 92 1.75 1.55 2.80
N PHE A 93 3.01 1.19 3.03
CA PHE A 93 3.79 0.28 2.21
C PHE A 93 3.23 -1.14 2.21
N LEU A 94 3.08 -1.74 3.40
CA LEU A 94 2.47 -3.06 3.56
C LEU A 94 1.07 -3.11 2.92
N GLY A 95 0.29 -2.05 3.14
CA GLY A 95 -1.08 -1.93 2.64
C GLY A 95 -1.22 -1.81 1.12
N SER A 96 -0.14 -1.64 0.35
CA SER A 96 -0.22 -1.75 -1.12
C SER A 96 0.33 -3.04 -1.69
N LEU A 97 0.90 -3.92 -0.88
CA LEU A 97 1.39 -5.19 -1.39
C LEU A 97 0.20 -6.00 -1.91
N ARG A 98 0.42 -6.75 -2.98
CA ARG A 98 -0.59 -7.66 -3.49
C ARG A 98 -0.44 -9.01 -2.81
N PHE A 99 -1.54 -9.59 -2.34
CA PHE A 99 -1.58 -10.89 -1.69
C PHE A 99 -2.33 -11.85 -2.59
N VAL A 100 -1.69 -12.95 -2.99
CA VAL A 100 -2.26 -13.91 -3.93
C VAL A 100 -2.24 -15.33 -3.36
N ASP A 101 -3.24 -16.12 -3.73
CA ASP A 101 -3.23 -17.56 -3.41
C ASP A 101 -2.13 -18.29 -4.18
N ALA A 102 -1.28 -18.98 -3.44
CA ALA A 102 -0.13 -19.71 -3.95
C ALA A 102 -0.11 -21.17 -3.51
N ASP A 103 -1.20 -21.70 -2.94
CA ASP A 103 -1.24 -23.05 -2.35
C ASP A 103 -0.87 -24.17 -3.35
N HIS A 104 -1.09 -23.91 -4.64
CA HIS A 104 -0.73 -24.79 -5.75
C HIS A 104 0.76 -24.78 -6.11
N MET A 105 1.54 -23.80 -5.65
CA MET A 105 2.97 -23.64 -5.99
C MET A 105 3.87 -24.61 -5.22
N VAL A 106 5.03 -24.92 -5.80
CA VAL A 106 6.00 -25.85 -5.23
C VAL A 106 6.51 -25.40 -3.85
N GLN A 107 6.65 -24.09 -3.63
CA GLN A 107 7.04 -23.49 -2.36
C GLN A 107 6.07 -23.89 -1.24
N CYS A 108 4.76 -23.78 -1.48
CA CYS A 108 3.74 -24.13 -0.48
C CYS A 108 3.65 -25.65 -0.25
N ARG A 109 3.84 -26.45 -1.30
CA ARG A 109 3.76 -27.91 -1.23
C ARG A 109 4.97 -28.57 -0.58
N ARG A 110 6.18 -28.03 -0.77
CA ARG A 110 7.44 -28.70 -0.37
C ARG A 110 8.23 -27.99 0.72
N ARG A 111 7.94 -26.72 1.02
CA ARG A 111 8.62 -25.98 2.09
C ARG A 111 7.64 -25.65 3.21
N PRO A 112 8.12 -25.49 4.46
CA PRO A 112 7.28 -25.10 5.59
C PRO A 112 6.95 -23.59 5.61
N ALA A 113 6.74 -22.96 4.44
CA ALA A 113 6.39 -21.54 4.34
C ALA A 113 4.90 -21.29 4.59
N TYR A 114 4.57 -20.16 5.21
CA TYR A 114 3.18 -19.70 5.37
C TYR A 114 2.82 -18.63 4.33
N ALA A 115 3.76 -17.74 4.04
CA ALA A 115 3.77 -16.81 2.93
C ALA A 115 5.22 -16.65 2.47
N TRP A 116 5.42 -16.02 1.31
CA TRP A 116 6.75 -15.59 0.85
C TRP A 116 6.64 -14.46 -0.17
N ILE A 117 7.68 -13.65 -0.30
CA ILE A 117 7.85 -12.67 -1.38
C ILE A 117 9.30 -12.66 -1.87
N PRO A 118 9.56 -12.55 -3.18
CA PRO A 118 10.92 -12.27 -3.66
C PRO A 118 11.45 -10.96 -3.07
N VAL A 119 12.75 -10.90 -2.80
CA VAL A 119 13.39 -9.65 -2.35
C VAL A 119 13.14 -8.53 -3.36
N GLY A 120 12.64 -7.38 -2.91
CA GLY A 120 12.27 -6.26 -3.77
C GLY A 120 10.95 -6.43 -4.54
N GLY A 121 10.25 -7.55 -4.36
CA GLY A 121 8.97 -7.82 -5.02
C GLY A 121 7.80 -7.07 -4.38
N ASP A 122 6.66 -7.05 -5.07
CA ASP A 122 5.41 -6.39 -4.65
C ASP A 122 4.23 -7.37 -4.46
N VAL A 123 4.47 -8.67 -4.62
CA VAL A 123 3.47 -9.74 -4.51
C VAL A 123 3.84 -10.75 -3.43
N VAL A 124 3.03 -10.79 -2.37
CA VAL A 124 3.09 -11.81 -1.31
C VAL A 124 2.31 -13.03 -1.75
N PHE A 125 3.00 -14.15 -1.89
CA PHE A 125 2.44 -15.46 -2.22
C PHE A 125 2.04 -16.17 -0.93
N VAL A 126 0.74 -16.34 -0.70
CA VAL A 126 0.21 -16.93 0.53
C VAL A 126 -0.06 -18.42 0.32
N CYS A 127 0.49 -19.26 1.19
CA CYS A 127 0.17 -20.69 1.23
C CYS A 127 -1.14 -20.89 2.00
N THR A 128 -2.26 -20.58 1.35
CA THR A 128 -3.59 -20.34 1.95
C THR A 128 -4.02 -21.42 2.94
N SER A 129 -3.90 -22.70 2.60
CA SER A 129 -4.33 -23.79 3.49
C SER A 129 -3.54 -23.81 4.80
N ARG A 130 -2.25 -23.52 4.73
CA ARG A 130 -1.36 -23.49 5.89
C ARG A 130 -1.48 -22.17 6.66
N PHE A 131 -1.54 -21.05 5.96
CA PHE A 131 -1.66 -19.71 6.54
C PHE A 131 -2.98 -19.57 7.31
N THR A 132 -4.11 -20.03 6.75
CA THR A 132 -5.41 -19.98 7.44
C THR A 132 -5.46 -20.85 8.69
N THR A 133 -4.82 -22.04 8.65
CA THR A 133 -4.60 -22.87 9.84
C THR A 133 -3.78 -22.12 10.89
N LEU A 134 -2.74 -21.40 10.47
CA LEU A 134 -1.93 -20.58 11.38
C LEU A 134 -2.75 -19.44 11.98
N VAL A 135 -3.51 -18.67 11.18
CA VAL A 135 -4.34 -17.56 11.66
C VAL A 135 -5.29 -18.03 12.76
N LYS A 136 -5.93 -19.19 12.60
CA LYS A 136 -6.83 -19.77 13.60
C LYS A 136 -6.11 -20.16 14.90
N LYS A 137 -4.84 -20.56 14.82
CA LYS A 137 -4.04 -21.00 15.98
C LYS A 137 -3.35 -19.84 16.69
N ASN A 138 -2.81 -18.90 15.91
CA ASN A 138 -1.98 -17.80 16.37
C ASN A 138 -2.00 -16.68 15.33
N GLU A 139 -3.04 -15.84 15.39
CA GLU A 139 -3.20 -14.70 14.51
C GLU A 139 -2.04 -13.69 14.61
N TRP A 140 -1.46 -13.53 15.79
CA TRP A 140 -0.34 -12.62 15.99
C TRP A 140 0.88 -13.02 15.18
N LEU A 141 1.24 -14.31 15.23
CA LEU A 141 2.31 -14.85 14.41
C LEU A 141 1.99 -14.74 12.91
N ALA A 142 0.75 -14.98 12.49
CA ALA A 142 0.36 -14.80 11.09
C ALA A 142 0.57 -13.35 10.62
N GLY A 143 0.16 -12.36 11.41
CA GLY A 143 0.43 -10.94 11.10
C GLY A 143 1.92 -10.60 11.10
N ASN A 144 2.70 -11.17 12.01
CA ASN A 144 4.15 -10.96 12.05
C ASN A 144 4.86 -11.55 10.82
N ILE A 145 4.35 -12.65 10.25
CA ILE A 145 4.84 -13.17 8.97
C ILE A 145 4.56 -12.19 7.84
N LEU A 146 3.40 -11.51 7.81
CA LEU A 146 3.14 -10.51 6.76
C LEU A 146 4.06 -9.28 6.88
N VAL A 147 4.37 -8.86 8.12
CA VAL A 147 5.37 -7.81 8.35
C VAL A 147 6.77 -8.29 7.94
N HIS A 148 7.13 -9.55 8.23
CA HIS A 148 8.37 -10.17 7.77
C HIS A 148 8.48 -10.11 6.25
N GLU A 149 7.47 -10.56 5.51
CA GLU A 149 7.49 -10.50 4.04
C GLU A 149 7.64 -9.05 3.54
N THR A 150 7.04 -8.10 4.24
CA THR A 150 7.20 -6.67 3.91
C THR A 150 8.65 -6.20 4.00
N LEU A 151 9.46 -6.76 4.92
CA LEU A 151 10.89 -6.46 4.98
C LEU A 151 11.64 -6.96 3.75
N HIS A 152 11.31 -8.17 3.26
CA HIS A 152 11.87 -8.70 2.01
C HIS A 152 11.47 -7.85 0.81
N SER A 153 10.23 -7.38 0.75
CA SER A 153 9.77 -6.42 -0.26
C SER A 153 10.60 -5.13 -0.25
N LEU A 154 11.01 -4.64 0.94
CA LEU A 154 11.87 -3.47 1.09
C LEU A 154 13.35 -3.75 0.78
N GLY A 155 13.73 -5.00 0.50
CA GLY A 155 15.09 -5.35 0.09
C GLY A 155 15.89 -6.15 1.12
N LEU A 156 15.29 -6.55 2.24
CA LEU A 156 15.96 -7.46 3.17
C LEU A 156 16.27 -8.79 2.47
N GLY A 157 17.52 -9.24 2.52
CA GLY A 157 17.91 -10.57 2.09
C GLY A 157 17.62 -11.65 3.14
N GLU A 158 17.96 -12.91 2.83
CA GLU A 158 17.96 -14.00 3.81
C GLU A 158 19.39 -14.52 4.01
N ASN A 159 19.70 -14.91 5.25
CA ASN A 159 20.89 -15.65 5.68
C ASN A 159 22.24 -14.97 5.33
N PRO A 160 22.74 -14.05 6.20
CA PRO A 160 22.21 -13.64 7.51
C PRO A 160 21.28 -12.40 7.47
N PRO A 161 20.30 -12.28 8.40
CA PRO A 161 19.85 -13.26 9.39
C PRO A 161 18.91 -14.33 8.82
N SER A 162 18.65 -15.42 9.57
CA SER A 162 17.71 -16.47 9.14
C SER A 162 16.26 -16.01 9.20
N SER A 163 15.38 -16.67 8.46
CA SER A 163 13.94 -16.36 8.44
C SER A 163 13.30 -16.44 9.83
N GLU A 164 13.71 -17.41 10.66
CA GLU A 164 13.25 -17.54 12.05
C GLU A 164 13.72 -16.35 12.90
N ALA A 165 14.98 -15.94 12.76
CA ALA A 165 15.53 -14.80 13.49
C ALA A 165 14.87 -13.47 13.09
N ILE A 166 14.55 -13.30 11.79
CA ILE A 166 13.77 -12.15 11.30
C ILE A 166 12.38 -12.15 11.95
N THR A 167 11.68 -13.28 11.90
CA THR A 167 10.33 -13.41 12.48
C THR A 167 10.32 -13.17 13.99
N GLU A 168 11.35 -13.63 14.70
CA GLU A 168 11.52 -13.37 16.12
C GLU A 168 11.71 -11.87 16.40
N MET A 169 12.54 -11.19 15.61
CA MET A 169 12.73 -9.74 15.74
C MET A 169 11.43 -8.97 15.47
N VAL A 170 10.68 -9.36 14.44
CA VAL A 170 9.34 -8.81 14.17
C VAL A 170 8.46 -9.00 15.40
N GLY A 171 8.43 -10.20 15.99
CA GLY A 171 7.66 -10.48 17.20
C GLY A 171 8.06 -9.61 18.40
N ARG A 172 9.36 -9.31 18.57
CA ARG A 172 9.85 -8.42 19.64
C ARG A 172 9.43 -6.96 19.43
N ARG A 173 9.45 -6.45 18.20
CA ARG A 173 9.12 -5.04 17.88
C ARG A 173 7.62 -4.78 17.76
N CYS A 174 6.90 -5.75 17.19
CA CYS A 174 5.50 -5.61 16.80
C CYS A 174 4.53 -6.29 17.75
N GLY A 175 5.02 -7.15 18.65
CA GLY A 175 4.24 -7.75 19.73
C GLY A 175 3.50 -9.04 19.38
N ARG A 176 2.72 -9.45 20.38
CA ARG A 176 1.69 -10.49 20.39
C ARG A 176 0.38 -9.88 20.88
#